data_AF-A0A2V1AFS7-F1
#
_entry.id   AF-A0A2V1AFS7-F1
#
_cell.length_a   1.000
_cell.length_b   1.000
_cell.length_c   1.000
_cell.angle_alpha   90.00
_cell.angle_beta   90.00
_cell.angle_gamma   90.00
#
_symmetry.space_group_name_H-M   'P 1'
#
loop_
_entity.id
_entity.type
_entity.pdbx_description
1 polymer ?
#
loop_
_entity_poly.entity_id
_entity_poly.type
_entity_poly.pdbx_seq_one_letter_code
_entity_poly.pdbx_strand_id
1 'polypeptide(L)'
;MNSESFPVHEAARDNKPLIVEGLLAENGKLAVSKDSDGRTPLHWACAMGNEKIVDLILPHMKNVDIDDLVDDGGWTPIHILCGVGNEPVLDKLMSHEPQPDINLATTTGVTGLHIAVSKNHYELVKKLLQQYKASARARDSRGQTPLHRAAAIGSAVEVKLLVEAKANINATEKDGWTPLHHALAEGHGDVGVLLVELGANKDAETGSGDRPADVAPEGVRRYFEERT
;
A
#
# COMPACT_ATOMS: atom_id res chain seq x y z
N MET A 1 -32.07 16.59 -11.08
CA MET A 1 -30.90 16.62 -10.19
C MET A 1 -29.70 16.81 -11.09
N ASN A 2 -29.07 17.98 -11.08
CA ASN A 2 -27.79 18.15 -11.76
C ASN A 2 -26.79 17.34 -10.94
N SER A 3 -26.44 16.13 -11.38
CA SER A 3 -25.18 15.54 -10.95
C SER A 3 -24.10 16.51 -11.41
N GLU A 4 -23.31 17.06 -10.49
CA GLU A 4 -22.09 17.77 -10.88
C GLU A 4 -21.30 16.84 -11.79
N SER A 5 -21.07 17.26 -13.03
CA SER A 5 -20.28 16.49 -13.99
C SER A 5 -18.84 16.91 -13.84
N PHE A 6 -17.94 15.93 -13.87
CA PHE A 6 -16.50 16.11 -13.76
C PHE A 6 -15.83 15.54 -15.01
N PRO A 7 -15.93 16.21 -16.18
CA PRO A 7 -15.65 15.59 -17.47
C PRO A 7 -14.21 15.07 -17.62
N VAL A 8 -13.24 15.77 -17.04
CA VAL A 8 -11.83 15.36 -17.08
C VAL A 8 -11.57 14.13 -16.20
N HIS A 9 -12.26 14.01 -15.06
CA HIS A 9 -12.20 12.85 -14.15
C HIS A 9 -12.85 11.63 -14.78
N GLU A 10 -14.06 11.80 -15.33
CA GLU A 10 -14.78 10.75 -16.06
C GLU A 10 -13.98 10.25 -17.26
N ALA A 11 -13.39 11.16 -18.04
CA ALA A 11 -12.53 10.80 -19.17
C ALA A 11 -11.25 10.07 -18.73
N ALA A 12 -10.64 10.47 -17.61
CA ALA A 12 -9.46 9.80 -17.06
C ALA A 12 -9.78 8.38 -16.56
N ARG A 13 -10.92 8.22 -15.87
CA ARG A 13 -11.44 6.92 -15.41
C ARG A 13 -11.77 6.00 -16.58
N ASP A 14 -12.51 6.50 -17.57
CA ASP A 14 -12.99 5.70 -18.69
C ASP A 14 -11.92 5.49 -19.80
N ASN A 15 -10.66 5.88 -19.56
CA ASN A 15 -9.55 5.79 -20.50
C ASN A 15 -9.83 6.46 -21.87
N LYS A 16 -10.26 7.73 -21.85
CA LYS A 16 -10.57 8.52 -23.05
C LYS A 16 -9.48 9.57 -23.32
N PRO A 17 -8.31 9.18 -23.86
CA PRO A 17 -7.14 10.07 -23.96
C PRO A 17 -7.39 11.32 -24.80
N LEU A 18 -8.12 11.23 -25.90
CA LEU A 18 -8.41 12.40 -26.75
C LEU A 18 -9.28 13.43 -26.03
N ILE A 19 -10.18 12.98 -25.15
CA ILE A 19 -11.01 13.90 -24.36
C ILE A 19 -10.17 14.54 -23.27
N VAL A 20 -9.33 13.76 -22.57
CA VAL A 20 -8.41 14.30 -21.56
C VAL A 20 -7.47 15.33 -22.18
N GLU A 21 -6.86 15.01 -23.31
CA GLU A 21 -5.96 15.91 -24.05
C GLU A 21 -6.68 17.20 -24.45
N GLY A 22 -7.87 17.10 -25.05
CA GLY A 22 -8.68 18.28 -25.42
C GLY A 22 -9.03 19.17 -24.23
N LEU A 23 -9.53 18.58 -23.13
CA LEU A 23 -9.91 19.32 -21.93
C LEU A 23 -8.71 20.00 -21.25
N LEU A 24 -7.56 19.32 -21.17
CA LEU A 24 -6.35 19.90 -20.57
C LEU A 24 -5.70 20.95 -21.47
N ALA A 25 -5.81 20.82 -22.79
CA ALA A 25 -5.38 21.85 -23.74
C ALA A 25 -6.23 23.13 -23.64
N GLU A 26 -7.53 22.99 -23.44
CA GLU A 26 -8.45 24.12 -23.21
C GLU A 26 -8.22 24.77 -21.84
N ASN A 27 -8.04 23.96 -20.79
CA ASN A 27 -7.81 24.46 -19.43
C ASN A 27 -6.92 23.51 -18.61
N GLY A 28 -5.62 23.77 -18.62
CA GLY A 28 -4.63 22.97 -17.88
C GLY A 28 -4.85 22.91 -16.36
N LYS A 29 -5.61 23.84 -15.76
CA LYS A 29 -5.94 23.81 -14.32
C LYS A 29 -6.85 22.62 -13.96
N LEU A 30 -7.53 22.02 -14.95
CA LEU A 30 -8.34 20.83 -14.77
C LEU A 30 -7.51 19.63 -14.28
N ALA A 31 -6.19 19.59 -14.56
CA ALA A 31 -5.30 18.53 -14.10
C ALA A 31 -5.32 18.37 -12.57
N VAL A 32 -5.47 19.46 -11.82
CA VAL A 32 -5.51 19.47 -10.34
C VAL A 32 -6.91 19.70 -9.77
N SER A 33 -7.93 19.78 -10.62
CA SER A 33 -9.31 19.96 -10.16
C SER A 33 -9.79 18.74 -9.37
N LYS A 34 -10.58 18.97 -8.32
CA LYS A 34 -11.13 17.91 -7.47
C LYS A 34 -12.59 17.63 -7.82
N ASP A 35 -12.97 16.36 -7.82
CA ASP A 35 -14.37 15.94 -7.90
C ASP A 35 -15.05 15.94 -6.52
N SER A 36 -16.25 15.38 -6.44
CA SER A 36 -17.03 15.29 -5.20
C SER A 36 -16.41 14.43 -4.10
N ASP A 37 -15.43 13.58 -4.43
CA ASP A 37 -14.70 12.74 -3.46
C ASP A 37 -13.32 13.34 -3.12
N GLY A 38 -13.05 14.58 -3.56
CA GLY A 38 -11.75 15.23 -3.41
C GLY A 38 -10.68 14.71 -4.38
N ARG A 39 -11.04 13.87 -5.36
CA ARG A 39 -10.07 13.21 -6.26
C ARG A 39 -9.75 14.08 -7.46
N THR A 40 -8.49 14.02 -7.88
CA THR A 40 -8.05 14.61 -9.16
C THR A 40 -8.15 13.59 -10.30
N PRO A 41 -8.09 14.02 -11.57
CA PRO A 41 -7.99 13.10 -12.71
C PRO A 41 -6.82 12.11 -12.59
N LEU A 42 -5.73 12.51 -11.93
CA LEU A 42 -4.58 11.62 -11.69
C LEU A 42 -4.93 10.46 -10.75
N HIS A 43 -5.80 10.66 -9.74
CA HIS A 43 -6.29 9.57 -8.89
C HIS A 43 -7.02 8.52 -9.72
N TRP A 44 -7.91 8.95 -10.62
CA TRP A 44 -8.65 8.06 -11.51
C TRP A 44 -7.76 7.36 -12.53
N ALA A 45 -6.79 8.08 -13.10
CA ALA A 45 -5.81 7.48 -14.00
C ALA A 45 -4.99 6.38 -13.29
N CYS A 46 -4.56 6.62 -12.05
CA CYS A 46 -3.86 5.63 -11.23
C CYS A 46 -4.76 4.45 -10.85
N ALA A 47 -6.00 4.71 -10.43
CA ALA A 47 -6.98 3.67 -10.05
C ALA A 47 -7.26 2.68 -11.18
N MET A 48 -7.24 3.18 -12.42
CA MET A 48 -7.53 2.38 -13.62
C MET A 48 -6.26 1.85 -14.30
N GLY A 49 -5.07 2.19 -13.80
CA GLY A 49 -3.79 1.81 -14.43
C GLY A 49 -3.59 2.42 -15.82
N ASN A 50 -4.24 3.55 -16.11
CA ASN A 50 -4.26 4.16 -17.45
C ASN A 50 -2.98 4.98 -17.69
N GLU A 51 -1.87 4.31 -18.03
CA GLU A 51 -0.56 4.93 -18.27
C GLU A 51 -0.60 6.10 -19.26
N LYS A 52 -1.35 5.96 -20.35
CA LYS A 52 -1.48 7.01 -21.37
C LYS A 52 -2.15 8.27 -20.81
N ILE A 53 -3.11 8.11 -19.90
CA ILE A 53 -3.79 9.24 -19.26
C ILE A 53 -2.82 9.94 -18.29
N VAL A 54 -2.00 9.18 -17.56
CA VAL A 54 -0.94 9.74 -16.71
C VAL A 54 0.04 10.58 -17.54
N ASP A 55 0.46 10.10 -18.71
CA ASP A 55 1.35 10.84 -19.62
C ASP A 55 0.75 12.14 -20.13
N LEU A 56 -0.58 12.20 -20.28
CA LEU A 56 -1.28 13.42 -20.67
C LEU A 56 -1.43 14.41 -19.51
N ILE A 57 -1.57 13.92 -18.26
CA ILE A 57 -1.83 14.75 -17.09
C ILE A 57 -0.55 15.39 -16.52
N LEU A 58 0.52 14.59 -16.34
CA LEU A 58 1.75 15.05 -15.66
C LEU A 58 2.40 16.31 -16.25
N PRO A 59 2.41 16.55 -17.58
CA PRO A 59 2.95 17.79 -18.14
C PRO A 59 2.27 19.07 -17.64
N HIS A 60 1.01 18.98 -17.18
CA HIS A 60 0.24 20.08 -16.60
C HIS A 60 0.46 20.23 -15.08
N MET A 61 1.28 19.38 -14.46
CA MET A 61 1.54 19.33 -13.01
C MET A 61 2.97 19.70 -12.60
N LYS A 62 3.81 20.25 -13.49
CA LYS A 62 5.25 20.46 -13.26
C LYS A 62 5.71 21.16 -11.96
N ASN A 63 4.84 21.88 -11.26
CA ASN A 63 5.14 22.56 -9.98
C ASN A 63 4.14 22.19 -8.89
N VAL A 64 3.40 21.10 -9.08
CA VAL A 64 2.39 20.61 -8.16
C VAL A 64 3.02 19.51 -7.34
N ASP A 65 3.00 19.66 -6.03
CA ASP A 65 3.37 18.56 -5.16
C ASP A 65 2.29 17.48 -5.23
N ILE A 66 2.65 16.28 -5.69
CA ILE A 66 1.72 15.14 -5.78
C ILE A 66 1.26 14.72 -4.38
N ASP A 67 2.06 14.98 -3.35
CA ASP A 67 1.74 14.65 -1.97
C ASP A 67 0.60 15.51 -1.41
N ASP A 68 0.41 16.73 -1.95
CA ASP A 68 -0.72 17.61 -1.61
C ASP A 68 -2.04 17.19 -2.29
N LEU A 69 -1.97 16.30 -3.29
CA LEU A 69 -3.13 15.79 -4.00
C LEU A 69 -3.78 14.66 -3.19
N VAL A 70 -4.46 15.00 -2.11
CA VAL A 70 -5.21 14.04 -1.28
C VAL A 70 -6.71 14.07 -1.58
N ASP A 71 -7.32 12.89 -1.66
CA ASP A 71 -8.78 12.73 -1.64
C ASP A 71 -9.36 12.92 -0.22
N ASP A 72 -10.69 12.87 -0.08
CA ASP A 72 -11.36 13.09 1.21
C ASP A 72 -11.00 12.05 2.28
N GLY A 73 -10.46 10.89 1.88
CA GLY A 73 -9.92 9.87 2.78
C GLY A 73 -8.44 10.09 3.14
N GLY A 74 -7.79 11.11 2.57
CA GLY A 74 -6.36 11.35 2.72
C GLY A 74 -5.49 10.44 1.85
N TRP A 75 -6.04 9.88 0.76
CA TRP A 75 -5.27 9.06 -0.17
C TRP A 75 -4.70 9.92 -1.28
N THR A 76 -3.41 9.74 -1.57
CA THR A 76 -2.77 10.31 -2.76
C THR A 76 -2.89 9.39 -3.97
N PRO A 77 -2.59 9.84 -5.20
CA PRO A 77 -2.56 8.97 -6.37
C PRO A 77 -1.61 7.77 -6.20
N ILE A 78 -0.48 7.95 -5.49
CA ILE A 78 0.48 6.85 -5.20
C ILE A 78 -0.13 5.79 -4.27
N HIS A 79 -0.92 6.19 -3.28
CA HIS A 79 -1.63 5.22 -2.42
C HIS A 79 -2.59 4.35 -3.24
N ILE A 80 -3.39 4.96 -4.10
CA ILE A 80 -4.30 4.25 -5.01
C ILE A 80 -3.50 3.34 -5.94
N LEU A 81 -2.44 3.86 -6.55
CA LEU A 81 -1.57 3.12 -7.46
C LEU A 81 -0.97 1.87 -6.81
N CYS A 82 -0.55 1.96 -5.55
CA CYS A 82 -0.02 0.80 -4.83
C CYS A 82 -1.06 -0.31 -4.68
N GLY A 83 -2.34 0.04 -4.61
CA GLY A 83 -3.46 -0.90 -4.62
C GLY A 83 -3.75 -1.53 -5.98
N VAL A 84 -3.24 -0.95 -7.06
CA VAL A 84 -3.36 -1.45 -8.45
C VAL A 84 -2.13 -2.23 -8.89
N GLY A 85 -0.94 -1.88 -8.38
CA GLY A 85 0.30 -2.62 -8.67
C GLY A 85 0.99 -2.20 -9.97
N ASN A 86 0.65 -1.04 -10.56
CA ASN A 86 1.25 -0.61 -11.82
C ASN A 86 2.61 0.09 -11.57
N GLU A 87 3.68 -0.69 -11.74
CA GLU A 87 5.05 -0.22 -11.58
C GLU A 87 5.50 0.83 -12.61
N PRO A 88 5.19 0.74 -13.92
CA PRO A 88 5.51 1.80 -14.87
C PRO A 88 4.94 3.16 -14.50
N VAL A 89 3.69 3.23 -14.01
CA VAL A 89 3.11 4.48 -13.52
C VAL A 89 3.86 4.97 -12.28
N LEU A 90 4.27 4.06 -11.38
CA LEU A 90 5.02 4.47 -10.18
C LEU A 90 6.35 5.12 -10.60
N ASP A 91 7.05 4.54 -11.56
CA ASP A 91 8.30 5.10 -12.08
C ASP A 91 8.10 6.53 -12.61
N LYS A 92 6.98 6.79 -13.29
CA LYS A 92 6.61 8.13 -13.79
C LYS A 92 6.32 9.11 -12.64
N LEU A 93 5.54 8.70 -11.64
CA LEU A 93 5.22 9.57 -10.50
C LEU A 93 6.46 9.87 -9.65
N MET A 94 7.32 8.88 -9.39
CA MET A 94 8.55 9.06 -8.63
C MET A 94 9.64 9.88 -9.34
N SER A 95 9.47 10.11 -10.65
CA SER A 95 10.32 11.00 -11.46
C SER A 95 9.77 12.42 -11.58
N HIS A 96 8.61 12.71 -10.97
CA HIS A 96 8.01 14.04 -10.96
C HIS A 96 8.79 15.00 -10.04
N GLU A 97 8.71 16.31 -10.31
CA GLU A 97 9.31 17.36 -9.49
C GLU A 97 8.21 18.26 -8.88
N PRO A 98 8.16 18.43 -7.54
CA PRO A 98 8.99 17.78 -6.53
C PRO A 98 8.77 16.26 -6.49
N GLN A 99 9.80 15.53 -6.04
CA GLN A 99 9.75 14.07 -5.92
C GLN A 99 8.78 13.69 -4.77
N PRO A 100 7.76 12.85 -5.03
CA PRO A 100 6.82 12.43 -3.99
C PRO A 100 7.49 11.63 -2.86
N ASP A 101 7.03 11.81 -1.63
CA ASP A 101 7.44 10.99 -0.49
C ASP A 101 6.75 9.62 -0.52
N ILE A 102 7.53 8.59 -0.86
CA ILE A 102 7.04 7.21 -0.90
C ILE A 102 6.60 6.66 0.48
N ASN A 103 6.98 7.33 1.57
CA ASN A 103 6.59 6.98 2.93
C ASN A 103 5.39 7.79 3.44
N LEU A 104 4.84 8.69 2.63
CA LEU A 104 3.64 9.42 3.00
C LEU A 104 2.55 8.43 3.40
N ALA A 105 1.89 8.74 4.51
CA ALA A 105 0.85 7.91 5.07
C ALA A 105 -0.50 8.60 4.90
N THR A 106 -1.54 7.80 4.66
CA THR A 106 -2.93 8.26 4.75
C THR A 106 -3.26 8.76 6.15
N THR A 107 -4.45 9.34 6.31
CA THR A 107 -5.02 9.75 7.62
C THR A 107 -5.04 8.65 8.68
N THR A 108 -5.00 7.38 8.26
CA THR A 108 -4.99 6.21 9.15
C THR A 108 -3.60 5.60 9.33
N GLY A 109 -2.53 6.29 8.91
CA GLY A 109 -1.14 5.82 9.03
C GLY A 109 -0.73 4.74 8.03
N VAL A 110 -1.62 4.37 7.10
CA VAL A 110 -1.32 3.37 6.06
C VAL A 110 -0.49 4.01 4.96
N THR A 111 0.66 3.40 4.63
CA THR A 111 1.55 3.83 3.52
C THR A 111 1.32 3.00 2.25
N GLY A 112 1.88 3.43 1.12
CA GLY A 112 1.88 2.66 -0.13
C GLY A 112 2.37 1.21 0.02
N LEU A 113 3.42 0.99 0.83
CA LEU A 113 3.97 -0.34 1.10
C LEU A 113 2.97 -1.25 1.84
N HIS A 114 2.20 -0.73 2.79
CA HIS A 114 1.14 -1.50 3.45
C HIS A 114 0.09 -1.98 2.44
N ILE A 115 -0.29 -1.09 1.52
CA ILE A 115 -1.32 -1.36 0.50
C ILE A 115 -0.81 -2.42 -0.49
N ALA A 116 0.40 -2.24 -1.02
CA ALA A 116 1.00 -3.17 -1.99
C ALA A 116 1.13 -4.59 -1.40
N VAL A 117 1.58 -4.70 -0.14
CA VAL A 117 1.62 -5.99 0.58
C VAL A 117 0.23 -6.59 0.75
N SER A 118 -0.76 -5.79 1.17
CA SER A 118 -2.15 -6.30 1.35
C SER A 118 -2.78 -6.82 0.05
N LYS A 119 -2.30 -6.33 -1.10
CA LYS A 119 -2.73 -6.75 -2.44
C LYS A 119 -1.83 -7.83 -3.04
N ASN A 120 -0.80 -8.26 -2.31
CA ASN A 120 0.14 -9.30 -2.74
C ASN A 120 0.88 -8.91 -4.04
N HIS A 121 1.19 -7.63 -4.21
CA HIS A 121 1.86 -7.09 -5.39
C HIS A 121 3.39 -7.21 -5.25
N TYR A 122 3.89 -8.45 -5.32
CA TYR A 122 5.29 -8.80 -5.03
C TYR A 122 6.35 -7.91 -5.70
N GLU A 123 6.26 -7.72 -7.01
CA GLU A 123 7.26 -6.95 -7.76
C GLU A 123 7.21 -5.47 -7.38
N LEU A 124 6.01 -4.93 -7.14
CA LEU A 124 5.86 -3.59 -6.61
C LEU A 124 6.44 -3.47 -5.18
N VAL A 125 6.16 -4.43 -4.29
CA VAL A 125 6.73 -4.44 -2.92
C VAL A 125 8.25 -4.44 -2.98
N LYS A 126 8.84 -5.29 -3.82
CA LYS A 126 10.28 -5.34 -4.05
C LYS A 126 10.80 -4.00 -4.57
N LYS A 127 10.16 -3.39 -5.56
CA LYS A 127 10.53 -2.07 -6.11
C LYS A 127 10.45 -0.97 -5.04
N LEU A 128 9.37 -0.92 -4.26
CA LEU A 128 9.20 0.04 -3.16
C LEU A 128 10.34 -0.07 -2.15
N LEU A 129 10.69 -1.28 -1.71
CA LEU A 129 11.74 -1.51 -0.72
C LEU A 129 13.16 -1.28 -1.26
N GLN A 130 13.45 -1.81 -2.45
CA GLN A 130 14.82 -1.88 -2.97
C GLN A 130 15.22 -0.65 -3.78
N GLN A 131 14.30 -0.09 -4.56
CA GLN A 131 14.56 1.07 -5.42
C GLN A 131 14.21 2.37 -4.71
N TYR A 132 12.98 2.48 -4.19
CA TYR A 132 12.49 3.72 -3.57
C TYR A 132 12.74 3.82 -2.07
N LYS A 133 13.29 2.78 -1.44
CA LYS A 133 13.66 2.77 -0.02
C LYS A 133 12.48 3.05 0.92
N ALA A 134 11.29 2.56 0.57
CA ALA A 134 10.13 2.60 1.44
C ALA A 134 10.42 1.92 2.79
N SER A 135 9.93 2.53 3.87
CA SER A 135 10.14 2.07 5.23
C SER A 135 9.27 0.85 5.53
N ALA A 136 9.91 -0.29 5.77
CA ALA A 136 9.25 -1.50 6.26
C ALA A 136 8.83 -1.41 7.75
N ARG A 137 9.08 -0.27 8.42
CA ARG A 137 8.84 -0.06 9.85
C ARG A 137 7.71 0.92 10.13
N ALA A 138 7.10 1.49 9.09
CA ALA A 138 5.92 2.34 9.24
C ALA A 138 4.81 1.58 9.98
N ARG A 139 4.06 2.30 10.82
CA ARG A 139 2.97 1.77 11.64
C ARG A 139 1.68 2.50 11.29
N ASP A 140 0.63 1.76 10.98
CA ASP A 140 -0.69 2.33 10.80
C ASP A 140 -1.36 2.67 12.14
N SER A 141 -2.59 3.19 12.09
CA SER A 141 -3.37 3.59 13.25
C SER A 141 -3.71 2.45 14.21
N ARG A 142 -3.56 1.18 13.81
CA ARG A 142 -3.64 0.02 14.72
C ARG A 142 -2.28 -0.40 15.26
N GLY A 143 -1.20 0.25 14.84
CA GLY A 143 0.16 -0.13 15.16
C GLY A 143 0.71 -1.25 14.27
N GLN A 144 -0.05 -1.68 13.26
CA GLN A 144 0.37 -2.74 12.34
C GLN A 144 1.41 -2.19 11.37
N THR A 145 2.43 -3.01 11.09
CA THR A 145 3.45 -2.77 10.07
C THR A 145 3.12 -3.53 8.79
N PRO A 146 3.80 -3.28 7.66
CA PRO A 146 3.62 -4.10 6.46
C PRO A 146 3.88 -5.60 6.72
N LEU A 147 4.76 -5.93 7.67
CA LEU A 147 5.05 -7.32 8.04
C LEU A 147 3.87 -8.02 8.74
N HIS A 148 3.05 -7.28 9.50
CA HIS A 148 1.81 -7.85 10.05
C HIS A 148 0.85 -8.26 8.92
N ARG A 149 0.75 -7.43 7.88
CA ARG A 149 -0.11 -7.69 6.73
C ARG A 149 0.41 -8.86 5.89
N ALA A 150 1.71 -8.91 5.60
CA ALA A 150 2.33 -10.02 4.89
C ALA A 150 2.13 -11.36 5.60
N ALA A 151 2.25 -11.36 6.94
CA ALA A 151 2.00 -12.54 7.77
C ALA A 151 0.52 -12.96 7.75
N ALA A 152 -0.41 -12.00 7.90
CA ALA A 152 -1.84 -12.25 7.89
C ALA A 152 -2.36 -12.82 6.55
N ILE A 153 -1.74 -12.49 5.41
CA ILE A 153 -2.12 -13.06 4.10
C ILE A 153 -1.34 -14.32 3.72
N GLY A 154 -0.42 -14.78 4.57
CA GLY A 154 0.36 -15.99 4.31
C GLY A 154 1.45 -15.82 3.25
N SER A 155 1.97 -14.61 3.06
CA SER A 155 2.94 -14.30 2.00
C SER A 155 4.38 -14.51 2.46
N ALA A 156 4.89 -15.75 2.33
CA ALA A 156 6.27 -16.10 2.68
C ALA A 156 7.33 -15.26 1.95
N VAL A 157 7.07 -14.89 0.69
CA VAL A 157 7.98 -14.09 -0.14
C VAL A 157 8.06 -12.66 0.41
N GLU A 158 6.93 -12.01 0.71
CA GLU A 158 6.94 -10.64 1.25
C GLU A 158 7.48 -10.58 2.67
N VAL A 159 7.24 -11.63 3.49
CA VAL A 159 7.88 -11.76 4.81
C VAL A 159 9.40 -11.68 4.68
N LYS A 160 10.00 -12.46 3.77
CA LYS A 160 11.46 -12.43 3.53
C LYS A 160 11.92 -11.05 3.06
N LEU A 161 11.25 -10.48 2.06
CA LEU A 161 11.60 -9.15 1.52
C LEU A 161 11.55 -8.06 2.60
N LEU A 162 10.53 -8.06 3.44
CA LEU A 162 10.36 -7.07 4.51
C LEU A 162 11.43 -7.23 5.60
N VAL A 163 11.76 -8.46 5.99
CA VAL A 163 12.82 -8.72 6.98
C VAL A 163 14.20 -8.34 6.43
N GLU A 164 14.49 -8.65 5.17
CA GLU A 164 15.70 -8.16 4.47
C GLU A 164 15.78 -6.63 4.47
N ALA A 165 14.62 -5.97 4.28
CA ALA A 165 14.46 -4.52 4.39
C ALA A 165 14.36 -3.99 5.84
N LYS A 166 14.83 -4.78 6.83
CA LYS A 166 14.95 -4.39 8.25
C LYS A 166 13.62 -4.08 8.93
N ALA A 167 12.53 -4.73 8.50
CA ALA A 167 11.30 -4.79 9.30
C ALA A 167 11.61 -5.36 10.69
N ASN A 168 10.91 -4.86 11.71
CA ASN A 168 10.99 -5.46 13.04
C ASN A 168 10.11 -6.72 13.07
N ILE A 169 10.74 -7.89 13.07
CA ILE A 169 10.10 -9.22 13.11
C ILE A 169 9.20 -9.41 14.34
N ASN A 170 9.53 -8.73 15.44
CA ASN A 170 8.81 -8.76 16.72
C ASN A 170 8.06 -7.45 16.99
N ALA A 171 7.69 -6.70 15.95
CA ALA A 171 6.85 -5.53 16.13
C ALA A 171 5.50 -5.95 16.74
N THR A 172 5.02 -5.21 17.74
CA THR A 172 3.69 -5.39 18.31
C THR A 172 2.74 -4.30 17.85
N GLU A 173 1.52 -4.69 17.47
CA GLU A 173 0.41 -3.75 17.30
C GLU A 173 -0.26 -3.40 18.64
N LYS A 174 -1.35 -2.63 18.64
CA LYS A 174 -1.97 -2.06 19.86
C LYS A 174 -2.44 -3.10 20.88
N ASP A 175 -2.93 -4.24 20.42
CA ASP A 175 -3.38 -5.35 21.29
C ASP A 175 -2.23 -6.32 21.65
N GLY A 176 -0.99 -5.97 21.29
CA GLY A 176 0.21 -6.77 21.57
C GLY A 176 0.48 -7.87 20.54
N TRP A 177 -0.35 -7.99 19.49
CA TRP A 177 -0.15 -8.99 18.45
C TRP A 177 1.12 -8.70 17.66
N THR A 178 1.86 -9.77 17.36
CA THR A 178 3.02 -9.74 16.48
C THR A 178 2.65 -10.27 15.10
N PRO A 179 3.50 -10.10 14.06
CA PRO A 179 3.29 -10.78 12.78
C PRO A 179 3.07 -12.29 12.92
N LEU A 180 3.76 -12.95 13.88
CA LEU A 180 3.59 -14.38 14.13
C LEU A 180 2.18 -14.74 14.64
N HIS A 181 1.59 -13.91 15.51
CA HIS A 181 0.20 -14.10 15.93
C HIS A 181 -0.76 -14.03 14.74
N HIS A 182 -0.60 -13.04 13.86
CA HIS A 182 -1.43 -12.92 12.66
C HIS A 182 -1.29 -14.11 11.71
N ALA A 183 -0.07 -14.57 11.42
CA ALA A 183 0.14 -15.74 10.56
C ALA A 183 -0.58 -16.98 11.11
N LEU A 184 -0.44 -17.25 12.40
CA LEU A 184 -1.02 -18.45 13.01
C LEU A 184 -2.54 -18.37 13.19
N ALA A 185 -3.08 -17.21 13.55
CA ALA A 185 -4.53 -17.01 13.65
C ALA A 185 -5.25 -17.16 12.30
N GLU A 186 -4.63 -16.70 11.21
CA GLU A 186 -5.14 -16.85 9.84
C GLU A 186 -4.84 -18.25 9.24
N GLY A 187 -4.15 -19.11 9.99
CA GLY A 187 -3.89 -20.51 9.63
C GLY A 187 -2.66 -20.75 8.75
N HIS A 188 -1.80 -19.75 8.57
CA HIS A 188 -0.56 -19.81 7.79
C HIS A 188 0.60 -20.39 8.62
N GLY A 189 0.49 -21.67 8.99
CA GLY A 189 1.48 -22.36 9.82
C GLY A 189 2.88 -22.39 9.22
N ASP A 190 3.00 -22.50 7.90
CA ASP A 190 4.26 -22.45 7.15
C ASP A 190 4.95 -21.08 7.25
N VAL A 191 4.17 -19.99 7.13
CA VAL A 191 4.67 -18.63 7.39
C VAL A 191 5.01 -18.45 8.87
N GLY A 192 4.25 -19.06 9.78
CA GLY A 192 4.58 -19.07 11.20
C GLY A 192 5.95 -19.69 11.48
N VAL A 193 6.22 -20.87 10.91
CA VAL A 193 7.54 -21.53 11.00
C VAL A 193 8.64 -20.62 10.42
N LEU A 194 8.43 -20.07 9.22
CA LEU A 194 9.37 -19.14 8.59
C LEU A 194 9.67 -17.92 9.48
N LEU A 195 8.65 -17.32 10.10
CA LEU A 195 8.83 -16.18 10.99
C LEU A 195 9.74 -16.54 12.18
N VAL A 196 9.57 -17.73 12.78
CA VAL A 196 10.44 -18.22 13.85
C VAL A 196 11.87 -18.47 13.35
N GLU A 197 12.04 -19.08 12.17
CA GLU A 197 13.35 -19.25 11.53
C GLU A 197 14.07 -17.90 11.30
N LEU A 198 13.29 -16.84 11.04
CA LEU A 198 13.78 -15.46 10.88
C LEU A 198 13.95 -14.71 12.22
N GLY A 199 13.70 -15.35 13.36
CA GLY A 199 13.93 -14.79 14.70
C GLY A 199 12.71 -14.18 15.39
N ALA A 200 11.49 -14.54 14.96
CA ALA A 200 10.28 -14.20 15.72
C ALA A 200 10.26 -14.91 17.08
N ASN A 201 9.85 -14.20 18.13
CA ASN A 201 9.64 -14.78 19.45
C ASN A 201 8.33 -15.59 19.46
N LYS A 202 8.44 -16.92 19.51
CA LYS A 202 7.28 -17.83 19.56
C LYS A 202 6.52 -17.80 20.88
N ASP A 203 7.12 -17.23 21.93
CA ASP A 203 6.56 -17.09 23.27
C ASP A 203 6.17 -15.63 23.57
N ALA A 204 6.04 -14.77 22.55
CA ALA A 204 5.52 -13.41 22.75
C ALA A 204 4.07 -13.47 23.27
N GLU A 205 3.69 -12.58 24.17
CA GLU A 205 2.33 -12.54 24.72
C GLU A 205 1.60 -11.29 24.21
N THR A 206 0.34 -11.45 23.82
CA THR A 206 -0.58 -10.33 23.57
C THR A 206 -0.90 -9.59 24.88
N GLY A 207 -1.64 -8.49 24.80
CA GLY A 207 -2.19 -7.82 25.98
C GLY A 207 -3.13 -8.70 26.83
N SER A 208 -3.69 -9.78 26.26
CA SER A 208 -4.50 -10.78 26.97
C SER A 208 -3.69 -11.97 27.51
N GLY A 209 -2.38 -12.04 27.23
CA GLY A 209 -1.52 -13.15 27.65
C GLY A 209 -1.53 -14.36 26.71
N ASP A 210 -2.13 -14.24 25.52
CA ASP A 210 -2.14 -15.32 24.54
C ASP A 210 -0.81 -15.36 23.78
N ARG A 211 -0.22 -16.54 23.61
CA ARG A 211 0.95 -16.74 22.74
C ARG A 211 0.52 -16.99 21.30
N PRO A 212 1.41 -16.88 20.31
CA PRO A 212 1.05 -17.13 18.92
C PRO A 212 0.41 -18.49 18.66
N ALA A 213 0.89 -19.55 19.32
CA ALA A 213 0.31 -20.89 19.19
C ALA A 213 -1.12 -20.95 19.77
N ASP A 214 -1.41 -20.18 20.82
CA ASP A 214 -2.70 -20.18 21.53
C ASP A 214 -3.84 -19.60 20.66
N VAL A 215 -3.52 -18.70 19.72
CA VAL A 215 -4.51 -18.13 18.77
C VAL A 215 -4.70 -18.97 17.49
N ALA A 216 -3.89 -20.01 17.29
CA ALA A 216 -3.92 -20.83 16.08
C ALA A 216 -5.04 -21.89 16.12
N PRO A 217 -5.66 -22.23 14.96
CA PRO A 217 -6.50 -23.42 14.84
C PRO A 217 -5.73 -24.70 15.21
N GLU A 218 -6.39 -25.71 15.80
CA GLU A 218 -5.74 -26.91 16.37
C GLU A 218 -4.74 -27.59 15.41
N GLY A 219 -5.12 -27.79 14.14
CA GLY A 219 -4.24 -28.40 13.15
C GLY A 219 -3.00 -27.56 12.83
N VAL A 220 -3.16 -26.24 12.78
CA VAL A 220 -2.08 -25.28 12.52
C VAL A 220 -1.16 -25.18 13.73
N ARG A 221 -1.73 -25.15 14.94
CA ARG A 221 -0.99 -25.20 16.21
C ARG A 221 -0.07 -26.40 16.24
N ARG A 222 -0.62 -27.60 16.04
CA ARG A 222 0.15 -28.84 16.03
C ARG A 222 1.26 -28.82 14.97
N TYR A 223 0.94 -28.37 13.75
CA TYR A 223 1.92 -28.25 12.67
C TYR A 223 3.10 -27.35 13.06
N PHE A 224 2.80 -26.20 13.66
CA PHE A 224 3.76 -25.18 14.08
C PHE A 224 4.63 -25.65 15.25
N GLU A 225 4.03 -26.24 16.30
CA GLU A 225 4.73 -26.77 17.47
C GLU A 225 5.67 -27.93 17.11
N GLU A 226 5.29 -28.80 16.17
CA GLU A 226 6.15 -29.89 15.69
C GLU A 226 7.40 -29.39 14.92
N ARG A 227 7.44 -28.11 14.54
CA ARG A 227 8.45 -27.54 13.63
C ARG A 227 9.23 -26.35 14.19
N THR A 228 8.98 -25.92 15.44
CA THR A 228 9.60 -24.72 16.02
C THR A 228 10.08 -24.86 17.46
#